data_AF-A0A5K1BL88-F1
#
_entry.id   AF-A0A5K1BL88-F1
#
_cell.length_a   1.000
_cell.length_b   1.000
_cell.length_c   1.000
_cell.angle_alpha   90.00
_cell.angle_beta   90.00
_cell.angle_gamma   90.00
#
_symmetry.space_group_name_H-M   'P 1'
#
loop_
_entity.id
_entity.type
_entity.pdbx_description
1 polymer ?
#
loop_
_entity_poly.entity_id
_entity_poly.type
_entity_poly.pdbx_seq_one_letter_code
_entity_poly.pdbx_strand_id
1 'polypeptide(L)' 'VRLTRYDPDQLDQSVLWTLSKDLGQGFRSFRMVNNIKLNLDAFNGDKKHGGVKDGTVVVLWSRGKGDNQRWKVVPY' A
#
# COMPACT_ATOMS: atom_id res chain seq x y z
N VAL A 1 16.50 -0.89 -3.21
CA VAL A 1 16.41 -0.25 -1.88
C VAL A 1 17.78 -0.29 -1.24
N ARG A 2 18.26 0.82 -0.68
CA ARG A 2 19.51 0.85 0.09
C ARG A 2 19.13 0.88 1.57
N LEU A 3 19.38 -0.22 2.28
CA LEU A 3 19.18 -0.25 3.73
C LEU A 3 20.20 0.70 4.36
N THR A 4 19.70 1.59 5.21
CA THR A 4 20.49 2.56 5.99
C THR A 4 20.35 2.22 7.47
N ARG A 5 21.33 2.62 8.29
CA ARG A 5 21.16 2.53 9.75
C ARG A 5 19.99 3.41 10.16
N TYR A 6 19.22 2.91 11.14
CA TYR A 6 18.20 3.71 11.79
C TYR A 6 18.87 4.83 12.58
N ASP A 7 18.38 6.05 12.39
CA ASP A 7 18.78 7.24 13.14
C ASP A 7 17.50 7.79 13.80
N PRO A 8 17.38 7.75 15.13
CA PRO A 8 16.20 8.22 15.84
C PRO A 8 15.99 9.74 15.72
N ASP A 9 17.04 10.51 15.41
CA ASP A 9 16.98 11.97 15.30
C ASP A 9 16.62 12.42 13.88
N GLN A 10 16.60 11.50 12.92
CA GLN A 10 16.26 11.77 11.52
C GLN A 10 14.92 11.13 11.15
N LEU A 11 13.96 11.97 10.73
CA LEU A 11 12.69 11.49 10.20
C LEU A 11 12.86 10.87 8.81
N ASP A 12 12.82 9.54 8.74
CA ASP A 12 12.75 8.82 7.46
C ASP A 12 11.31 8.71 6.97
N GLN A 13 10.89 9.63 6.10
CA GLN A 13 9.55 9.61 5.51
C GLN A 13 9.31 8.43 4.56
N SER A 14 10.34 7.70 4.12
CA SER A 14 10.21 6.56 3.21
C SER A 14 9.56 5.34 3.88
N VAL A 15 9.58 5.28 5.21
CA VAL A 15 8.96 4.22 6.01
C VAL A 15 7.66 4.66 6.70
N LEU A 16 7.20 5.89 6.47
CA LEU A 16 5.97 6.41 7.07
C LEU A 16 4.77 6.25 6.13
N TRP A 17 3.72 5.60 6.65
CA TRP A 17 2.51 5.29 5.91
C TRP A 17 1.26 5.74 6.67
N THR A 18 0.26 6.15 5.91
CA THR A 18 -1.08 6.47 6.40
C THR A 18 -2.07 5.40 5.98
N LEU A 19 -3.05 5.19 6.84
CA LEU A 19 -4.18 4.30 6.58
C LEU A 19 -5.42 5.16 6.30
N SER A 20 -6.18 4.85 5.26
CA SER A 20 -7.44 5.54 4.99
C SER A 20 -8.52 5.20 6.02
N LYS A 21 -9.63 5.95 5.97
CA LYS A 21 -10.90 5.48 6.52
C LYS A 21 -11.27 4.12 5.93
N ASP A 22 -12.16 3.42 6.64
CA ASP A 22 -12.75 2.17 6.14
C ASP A 22 -13.46 2.42 4.80
N LEU A 23 -13.19 1.55 3.83
CA LEU A 23 -13.76 1.54 2.48
C LEU A 23 -14.88 0.49 2.35
N GLY A 24 -15.21 -0.19 3.45
CA GLY A 24 -16.17 -1.28 3.56
C GLY A 24 -15.51 -2.55 4.11
N GLN A 25 -16.19 -3.24 5.04
CA GLN A 25 -15.79 -4.57 5.55
C GLN A 25 -14.39 -4.63 6.19
N GLY A 26 -13.86 -3.49 6.65
CA GLY A 26 -12.52 -3.37 7.23
C GLY A 26 -11.41 -3.16 6.21
N PHE A 27 -11.73 -3.01 4.91
CA PHE A 27 -10.75 -2.71 3.88
C PHE A 27 -10.36 -1.23 3.88
N ARG A 28 -9.08 -0.95 3.69
CA ARG A 28 -8.49 0.39 3.72
C ARG A 28 -7.39 0.50 2.67
N SER A 29 -7.03 1.73 2.30
CA SER A 29 -5.88 1.99 1.43
C SER A 29 -4.70 2.51 2.25
N PHE A 30 -3.50 2.06 1.89
CA PHE A 30 -2.23 2.53 2.43
C PHE A 30 -1.59 3.55 1.48
N ARG A 31 -1.03 4.63 2.02
CA ARG A 31 -0.38 5.71 1.25
C ARG A 31 0.85 6.19 1.99
N MET A 32 1.93 6.50 1.27
CA MET A 32 3.10 7.14 1.89
C MET A 32 2.74 8.53 2.38
N VAL A 33 3.29 8.93 3.53
CA VAL A 33 3.06 10.28 4.10
C VAL A 33 3.57 11.37 3.16
N ASN A 34 4.71 11.13 2.51
CA ASN A 34 5.35 12.09 1.61
C ASN A 34 4.73 12.13 0.19
N ASN A 35 3.86 11.18 -0.17
CA ASN A 35 3.21 11.16 -1.49
C ASN A 35 1.83 10.48 -1.43
N ILE A 36 0.82 11.26 -1.05
CA ILE A 36 -0.56 10.79 -0.91
C ILE A 36 -1.30 10.56 -2.24
N LYS A 37 -0.67 10.84 -3.39
CA LYS A 37 -1.26 10.61 -4.71
C LYS A 37 -1.21 9.14 -5.13
N LEU A 38 -0.34 8.36 -4.48
CA LEU A 38 -0.13 6.94 -4.74
C LEU A 38 -0.65 6.08 -3.59
N ASN A 39 -1.28 4.96 -3.94
CA ASN A 39 -1.70 3.91 -3.01
C ASN A 39 -0.78 2.69 -3.13
N LEU A 40 -0.67 1.93 -2.04
CA LEU A 40 -0.17 0.55 -2.09
C LEU A 40 -1.10 -0.30 -2.97
N ASP A 41 -0.54 -0.96 -3.96
CA ASP A 41 -1.28 -1.60 -5.06
C ASP A 41 -0.71 -3.00 -5.31
N ALA A 42 -1.59 -3.99 -5.42
CA ALA A 42 -1.22 -5.30 -5.95
C ALA A 42 -1.21 -5.21 -7.49
N PHE A 43 -0.02 -5.22 -8.10
CA PHE A 43 0.18 -4.94 -9.52
C PHE A 43 -0.56 -5.96 -10.39
N ASN A 44 -1.48 -5.46 -11.23
CA ASN A 44 -2.41 -6.29 -12.00
C ASN A 44 -3.12 -7.35 -11.14
N GLY A 45 -3.34 -7.06 -9.86
CA GLY A 45 -4.12 -7.88 -8.93
C GLY A 45 -5.62 -7.65 -9.03
N ASP A 46 -6.07 -6.88 -10.02
CA ASP A 46 -7.48 -6.64 -10.28
C ASP A 46 -8.12 -7.78 -11.09
N LYS A 47 -9.46 -7.80 -11.09
CA LYS A 47 -10.24 -8.88 -11.73
C LYS A 47 -9.99 -9.01 -13.23
N LYS A 48 -9.59 -7.95 -13.94
CA LYS A 48 -9.32 -8.01 -15.40
C LYS A 48 -8.05 -8.81 -15.71
N HIS A 49 -7.16 -8.95 -14.73
CA HIS A 49 -5.88 -9.65 -14.86
C HIS A 49 -5.86 -11.00 -14.10
N GLY A 50 -7.03 -11.45 -13.63
CA GLY A 50 -7.18 -12.72 -12.90
C GLY A 50 -7.04 -12.60 -11.38
N GLY A 51 -6.98 -11.39 -10.83
CA GLY A 51 -6.89 -11.18 -9.39
C GLY A 51 -5.48 -11.34 -8.81
N VAL A 52 -5.38 -11.19 -7.49
CA VAL A 52 -4.15 -11.43 -6.73
C VAL A 52 -3.83 -12.92 -6.75
N LYS A 53 -2.55 -13.25 -6.97
CA LYS A 53 -2.02 -14.60 -6.99
C LYS A 53 -0.60 -14.63 -6.39
N ASP A 54 -0.11 -15.81 -6.09
CA ASP A 54 1.25 -15.97 -5.61
C ASP A 54 2.25 -15.35 -6.60
N GLY A 55 3.17 -14.54 -6.08
CA GLY A 55 4.11 -13.76 -6.89
C GLY A 55 3.56 -12.43 -7.42
N THR A 56 2.31 -12.04 -7.13
CA THR A 56 1.83 -10.69 -7.43
C THR A 56 2.70 -9.65 -6.72
N VAL A 57 3.32 -8.77 -7.51
CA VAL A 57 4.20 -7.72 -7.01
C VAL A 57 3.39 -6.62 -6.36
N VAL A 58 3.84 -6.13 -5.21
CA VAL A 58 3.27 -4.94 -4.56
C VAL A 58 4.01 -3.70 -5.03
N VAL A 59 3.27 -2.70 -5.51
CA VAL A 59 3.79 -1.46 -6.09
C VAL A 59 3.07 -0.23 -5.53
N LEU A 60 3.49 0.94 -5.98
CA LEU A 60 2.78 2.20 -5.77
C LEU A 60 2.12 2.63 -7.06
N TRP A 61 0.83 2.97 -6.99
CA TRP A 61 0.09 3.38 -8.19
C TRP A 61 -0.94 4.47 -7.91
N SER A 62 -1.35 5.17 -8.98
CA SER A 62 -2.37 6.22 -8.89
C SER A 62 -3.66 5.68 -8.28
N ARG A 63 -4.24 6.46 -7.37
CA ARG A 63 -5.49 6.14 -6.66
C ARG A 63 -6.66 5.82 -7.61
N GLY A 64 -7.55 4.93 -7.16
CA GLY A 64 -8.84 4.67 -7.80
C GLY A 64 -8.83 3.58 -8.86
N LYS A 65 -7.86 2.65 -8.82
CA LYS A 65 -7.77 1.54 -9.80
C LYS A 65 -8.57 0.29 -9.45
N GLY A 66 -9.23 0.25 -8.29
CA GLY A 66 -10.17 -0.80 -7.92
C GLY A 66 -9.75 -1.56 -6.66
N ASP A 67 -10.20 -2.81 -6.57
CA ASP A 67 -10.07 -3.61 -5.35
C ASP A 67 -8.62 -4.02 -5.04
N ASN A 68 -7.72 -3.97 -6.02
CA ASN A 68 -6.29 -4.27 -5.85
C ASN A 68 -5.52 -3.20 -5.01
N GLN A 69 -6.18 -2.12 -4.61
CA GLN A 69 -5.65 -1.07 -3.71
C GLN A 69 -6.31 -1.11 -2.32
N ARG A 70 -7.05 -2.18 -2.03
CA ARG A 70 -7.80 -2.37 -0.79
C ARG A 70 -7.17 -3.50 0.02
N TRP A 71 -6.76 -3.15 1.23
CA TRP A 71 -6.01 -4.03 2.12
C TRP A 71 -6.72 -4.14 3.46
N LYS A 72 -6.61 -5.31 4.10
CA LYS A 72 -7.11 -5.54 5.46
C LYS A 72 -5.95 -5.97 6.35
N VAL A 73 -5.82 -5.34 7.50
CA VAL A 73 -4.85 -5.76 8.53
C VAL A 73 -5.60 -6.67 9.50
N VAL A 74 -5.10 -7.89 9.67
CA VAL A 74 -5.66 -8.88 10.59
C VAL A 74 -4.62 -9.16 11.69
N PRO A 75 -5.05 -9.43 12.94
CA PRO A 75 -4.15 -9.91 13.97
C PRO A 75 -3.46 -11.21 13.55
N TYR A 76 -2.22 -11.39 14.00
CA TYR A 76 -1.48 -12.65 13.92
C TYR A 76 -1.62 -13.41 15.24
#